data_AF-A0A960N3I7-F1
#
_entry.id   AF-A0A960N3I7-F1
#
_cell.length_a   1.000
_cell.length_b   1.000
_cell.length_c   1.000
_cell.angle_alpha   90.00
_cell.angle_beta   90.00
_cell.angle_gamma   90.00
#
_symmetry.space_group_name_H-M   'P 1'
#
loop_
_entity.id
_entity.type
_entity.pdbx_description
1 polymer ?
#
loop_
_entity_poly.entity_id
_entity_poly.type
_entity_poly.pdbx_seq_one_letter_code
_entity_poly.pdbx_strand_id
1 'polypeptide(L)'
;MFTNLFPVNFPERIYQARSRVKNAKVFLQEFRKVWKASGYSGSAPIDFWCERGTVFSFSAFDSPIWRELIKAREIHPKGFFPADSWAQSENHADRNRFIKLLNRSLDHLCENNGTQFRITRSSEMDCHLFARKNDLLEGKVSTLAIRSQAPRTVFKAIPDKTSDNPDAIQHWKHVAFRHRFVRFGQSWHMVLTPFWAFTSDGIFKASRWQKKSSFNMQKPEKNRAVLGHVAFWASVLCRDDDLLNGELGFCIRRPPTLKVTPSVYDQDWVGVADDRDKQEFAAEEGILL
;
A
#
# COMPACT_ATOMS: atom_id res chain seq x y z
N MET A 1 11.78 19.35 -2.14
CA MET A 1 12.06 17.91 -1.91
C MET A 1 10.72 17.17 -1.85
N PHE A 2 10.59 15.99 -2.47
CA PHE A 2 9.42 15.14 -2.28
C PHE A 2 9.54 14.43 -0.93
N THR A 3 8.47 14.45 -0.14
CA THR A 3 8.42 13.75 1.14
C THR A 3 7.88 12.33 0.94
N ASN A 4 8.14 11.45 1.90
CA ASN A 4 7.47 10.17 2.00
C ASN A 4 6.19 10.23 2.87
N LEU A 5 5.69 11.44 3.12
CA LEU A 5 4.47 11.72 3.88
C LEU A 5 3.34 12.01 2.90
N PHE A 6 2.45 11.05 2.78
CA PHE A 6 1.31 11.13 1.87
C PHE A 6 0.08 11.57 2.65
N PRO A 7 -0.55 12.71 2.35
CA PRO A 7 -1.80 13.10 2.99
C PRO A 7 -2.89 12.07 2.71
N VAL A 8 -3.73 11.82 3.71
CA VAL A 8 -4.83 10.85 3.64
C VAL A 8 -6.14 11.57 3.82
N ASN A 9 -7.03 11.43 2.84
CA ASN A 9 -8.42 11.82 3.00
C ASN A 9 -9.24 10.57 3.30
N PHE A 10 -10.25 10.73 4.14
CA PHE A 10 -11.14 9.65 4.53
C PHE A 10 -12.58 10.18 4.66
N PRO A 11 -13.57 9.29 4.59
CA PRO A 11 -14.98 9.71 4.65
C PRO A 11 -15.34 10.26 6.03
N GLU A 12 -16.23 11.25 6.07
CA GLU A 12 -16.65 11.92 7.32
C GLU A 12 -17.41 11.00 8.29
N ARG A 13 -17.85 9.83 7.81
CA ARG A 13 -18.71 8.91 8.55
C ARG A 13 -18.05 7.55 8.65
N ILE A 14 -18.13 6.97 9.85
CA ILE A 14 -17.84 5.55 10.08
C ILE A 14 -19.17 4.85 10.28
N TYR A 15 -19.48 3.91 9.39
CA TYR A 15 -20.63 3.05 9.49
C TYR A 15 -20.33 1.89 10.43
N GLN A 16 -21.30 1.55 11.26
CA GLN A 16 -21.29 0.45 12.19
C GLN A 16 -22.59 -0.34 12.14
N ALA A 17 -22.49 -1.66 12.23
CA ALA A 17 -23.66 -2.52 12.26
C ALA A 17 -23.40 -3.79 13.06
N ARG A 18 -24.40 -4.30 13.80
CA ARG A 18 -24.29 -5.57 14.50
C ARG A 18 -24.36 -6.72 13.51
N SER A 19 -23.29 -7.50 13.56
CA SER A 19 -23.23 -8.78 12.89
C SER A 19 -24.16 -9.79 13.56
N ARG A 20 -24.67 -10.74 12.75
CA ARG A 20 -25.31 -11.95 13.26
C ARG A 20 -24.31 -12.87 13.97
N VAL A 21 -23.02 -12.69 13.71
CA VAL A 21 -21.92 -13.51 14.22
C VAL A 21 -20.97 -12.64 15.06
N LYS A 22 -20.68 -13.05 16.29
CA LYS A 22 -19.77 -12.30 17.18
C LYS A 22 -18.28 -12.45 16.80
N ASN A 23 -17.91 -13.60 16.24
CA ASN A 23 -16.53 -13.94 15.93
C ASN A 23 -16.12 -13.37 14.56
N ALA A 24 -15.04 -12.59 14.54
CA ALA A 24 -14.56 -11.91 13.33
C ALA A 24 -14.08 -12.86 12.23
N LYS A 25 -13.45 -13.99 12.60
CA LYS A 25 -12.97 -14.99 11.63
C LYS A 25 -14.13 -15.71 10.97
N VAL A 26 -15.13 -16.10 11.76
CA VAL A 26 -16.36 -16.72 11.24
C VAL A 26 -17.12 -15.72 10.36
N PHE A 27 -17.22 -14.45 10.79
CA PHE A 27 -17.84 -13.41 9.96
C PHE A 27 -17.18 -13.28 8.59
N LEU A 28 -15.84 -13.26 8.53
CA LEU A 28 -15.13 -13.17 7.26
C LEU A 28 -15.31 -14.42 6.38
N GLN A 29 -15.42 -15.60 6.99
CA GLN A 29 -15.71 -16.84 6.25
C GLN A 29 -17.11 -16.80 5.64
N GLU A 30 -18.12 -16.40 6.41
CA GLU A 30 -19.49 -16.25 5.92
C GLU A 30 -19.58 -15.17 4.83
N PHE A 31 -18.95 -14.02 5.04
CA PHE A 31 -18.89 -12.96 4.03
C PHE A 31 -18.32 -13.47 2.70
N ARG A 32 -17.23 -14.25 2.72
CA ARG A 32 -16.66 -14.83 1.49
C ARG A 32 -17.59 -15.81 0.81
N LYS A 33 -18.37 -16.59 1.56
CA LYS A 33 -19.38 -17.51 1.00
C LYS A 33 -20.50 -16.73 0.31
N VAL A 34 -21.06 -15.73 1.00
CA VAL A 34 -22.13 -14.87 0.46
C VAL A 34 -21.64 -14.13 -0.79
N TRP A 35 -20.44 -13.54 -0.75
CA TRP A 35 -19.83 -12.88 -1.90
C TRP A 35 -19.68 -13.84 -3.09
N LYS A 36 -19.15 -15.05 -2.87
CA LYS A 36 -19.02 -16.05 -3.94
C LYS A 36 -20.37 -16.47 -4.52
N ALA A 37 -21.39 -16.60 -3.69
CA ALA A 37 -22.74 -17.00 -4.12
C ALA A 37 -23.50 -15.88 -4.86
N SER A 38 -23.21 -14.62 -4.54
CA SER A 38 -23.90 -13.46 -5.12
C SER A 38 -23.62 -13.22 -6.61
N GLY A 39 -22.57 -13.84 -7.16
CA GLY A 39 -22.22 -13.70 -8.59
C GLY A 39 -21.64 -12.34 -8.99
N TYR A 40 -21.28 -11.46 -8.04
CA TYR A 40 -20.63 -10.19 -8.37
C TYR A 40 -19.32 -10.38 -9.13
N SER A 41 -19.21 -9.72 -10.27
CA SER A 41 -18.00 -9.64 -11.10
C SER A 41 -17.07 -8.54 -10.56
N GLY A 42 -16.45 -8.78 -9.41
CA GLY A 42 -15.51 -7.83 -8.82
C GLY A 42 -14.72 -8.39 -7.64
N SER A 43 -13.70 -7.64 -7.22
CA SER A 43 -12.99 -7.89 -5.97
C SER A 43 -13.95 -7.69 -4.80
N ALA A 44 -13.95 -8.61 -3.84
CA ALA A 44 -14.77 -8.47 -2.64
C ALA A 44 -14.34 -7.23 -1.85
N PRO A 45 -15.28 -6.47 -1.25
CA PRO A 45 -14.88 -5.43 -0.31
C PRO A 45 -14.10 -6.06 0.84
N ILE A 46 -13.02 -5.40 1.23
CA ILE A 46 -12.13 -5.81 2.34
C ILE A 46 -11.77 -4.63 3.24
N ASP A 47 -12.38 -3.48 3.00
CA ASP A 47 -12.27 -2.20 3.70
C ASP A 47 -13.05 -2.16 5.02
N PHE A 48 -13.53 -3.31 5.50
CA PHE A 48 -14.30 -3.43 6.74
C PHE A 48 -13.58 -4.29 7.79
N TRP A 49 -14.06 -4.21 9.03
CA TRP A 49 -13.60 -5.08 10.10
C TRP A 49 -14.72 -5.40 11.09
N CYS A 50 -14.74 -6.63 11.64
CA CYS A 50 -15.65 -7.03 12.71
C CYS A 50 -14.93 -7.15 14.08
N GLU A 51 -15.46 -6.51 15.13
CA GLU A 51 -15.03 -6.66 16.53
C GLU A 51 -16.24 -6.77 17.45
N ARG A 52 -16.23 -7.78 18.33
CA ARG A 52 -17.27 -8.00 19.34
C ARG A 52 -18.69 -7.99 18.74
N GLY A 53 -18.84 -8.59 17.56
CA GLY A 53 -20.12 -8.64 16.82
C GLY A 53 -20.58 -7.31 16.22
N THR A 54 -19.69 -6.32 16.07
CA THR A 54 -19.96 -5.07 15.36
C THR A 54 -19.01 -4.96 14.18
N VAL A 55 -19.57 -4.72 13.00
CA VAL A 55 -18.84 -4.49 11.76
C VAL A 55 -18.68 -2.98 11.58
N PHE A 56 -17.48 -2.53 11.25
CA PHE A 56 -17.16 -1.15 10.97
C PHE A 56 -16.63 -1.02 9.54
N SER A 57 -17.03 0.05 8.85
CA SER A 57 -16.55 0.40 7.52
C SER A 57 -16.65 1.91 7.32
N PHE A 58 -15.88 2.48 6.39
CA PHE A 58 -16.18 3.81 5.88
C PHE A 58 -17.29 3.79 4.81
N SER A 59 -17.48 2.64 4.17
CA SER A 59 -18.52 2.42 3.17
C SER A 59 -19.83 2.00 3.84
N ALA A 60 -20.96 2.46 3.31
CA ALA A 60 -22.27 2.08 3.82
C ALA A 60 -22.55 0.58 3.59
N PHE A 61 -23.46 0.00 4.38
CA PHE A 61 -23.89 -1.40 4.27
C PHE A 61 -25.20 -1.55 3.46
N ASP A 62 -25.29 -0.82 2.34
CA ASP A 62 -26.47 -0.75 1.48
C ASP A 62 -26.60 -1.94 0.52
N SER A 63 -25.46 -2.51 0.10
CA SER A 63 -25.41 -3.66 -0.81
C SER A 63 -26.17 -4.87 -0.26
N PRO A 64 -26.94 -5.60 -1.10
CA PRO A 64 -27.69 -6.78 -0.69
C PRO A 64 -26.87 -7.85 0.04
N ILE A 65 -25.56 -7.95 -0.25
CA ILE A 65 -24.63 -8.90 0.40
C ILE A 65 -24.64 -8.77 1.93
N TRP A 66 -24.89 -7.56 2.44
CA TRP A 66 -24.85 -7.28 3.87
C TRP A 66 -26.09 -7.78 4.60
N ARG A 67 -27.22 -8.00 3.89
CA ARG A 67 -28.50 -8.40 4.50
C ARG A 67 -28.44 -9.77 5.18
N GLU A 68 -27.61 -10.66 4.65
CA GLU A 68 -27.40 -12.00 5.21
C GLU A 68 -26.47 -11.98 6.43
N LEU A 69 -25.60 -10.98 6.52
CA LEU A 69 -24.49 -10.93 7.49
C LEU A 69 -24.80 -10.03 8.69
N ILE A 70 -25.62 -9.01 8.48
CA ILE A 70 -26.01 -8.01 9.46
C ILE A 70 -27.47 -8.27 9.91
N LYS A 71 -27.79 -7.87 11.14
CA LYS A 71 -29.17 -7.99 11.65
C LYS A 71 -30.09 -7.00 10.94
N ALA A 72 -31.21 -7.48 10.39
CA ALA A 72 -32.12 -6.71 9.52
C ALA A 72 -32.58 -5.35 10.09
N ARG A 73 -32.78 -5.26 11.41
CA ARG A 73 -33.18 -4.01 12.10
C ARG A 73 -32.08 -2.93 12.13
N GLU A 74 -30.86 -3.27 11.75
CA GLU A 74 -29.70 -2.36 11.75
C GLU A 74 -29.19 -2.03 10.34
N ILE A 75 -29.88 -2.50 9.31
CA ILE A 75 -29.56 -2.20 7.90
C ILE A 75 -30.05 -0.79 7.51
N HIS A 76 -30.84 -0.13 8.38
CA HIS A 76 -31.32 1.24 8.17
C HIS A 76 -30.27 2.26 8.67
N PRO A 77 -30.16 3.44 8.00
CA PRO A 77 -28.94 4.26 7.92
C PRO A 77 -28.54 5.03 9.20
N LYS A 78 -28.92 4.59 10.41
CA LYS A 78 -28.61 5.30 11.67
C LYS A 78 -27.42 4.72 12.45
N GLY A 79 -26.84 3.61 11.99
CA GLY A 79 -25.60 3.07 12.55
C GLY A 79 -24.37 3.76 11.99
N PHE A 80 -24.25 5.09 12.08
CA PHE A 80 -22.99 5.76 11.77
C PHE A 80 -22.68 6.82 12.81
N PHE A 81 -21.41 7.21 12.88
CA PHE A 81 -20.96 8.32 13.71
C PHE A 81 -19.84 9.09 12.98
N PRO A 82 -19.56 10.35 13.36
CA PRO A 82 -18.52 11.14 12.72
C PRO A 82 -17.15 10.47 12.86
N ALA A 83 -16.43 10.33 11.74
CA ALA A 83 -15.09 9.74 11.71
C ALA A 83 -14.13 10.47 12.65
N ASP A 84 -14.28 11.80 12.78
CA ASP A 84 -13.49 12.64 13.68
C ASP A 84 -13.59 12.25 15.15
N SER A 85 -14.69 11.63 15.58
CA SER A 85 -14.80 11.11 16.95
C SER A 85 -13.74 10.06 17.29
N TRP A 86 -13.21 9.37 16.27
CA TRP A 86 -12.07 8.45 16.42
C TRP A 86 -10.78 9.04 15.86
N ALA A 87 -10.85 9.71 14.71
CA ALA A 87 -9.68 10.28 14.05
C ALA A 87 -9.00 11.34 14.91
N GLN A 88 -9.78 12.09 15.71
CA GLN A 88 -9.26 13.12 16.59
C GLN A 88 -9.19 12.72 18.07
N SER A 89 -9.53 11.48 18.41
CA SER A 89 -9.58 11.01 19.79
C SER A 89 -8.19 10.94 20.43
N GLU A 90 -8.09 11.43 21.66
CA GLU A 90 -6.92 11.21 22.53
C GLU A 90 -6.94 9.82 23.18
N ASN A 91 -8.08 9.11 23.11
CA ASN A 91 -8.16 7.74 23.59
C ASN A 91 -7.41 6.81 22.62
N HIS A 92 -6.40 6.12 23.13
CA HIS A 92 -5.59 5.17 22.36
C HIS A 92 -6.42 4.05 21.70
N ALA A 93 -7.48 3.57 22.35
CA ALA A 93 -8.31 2.50 21.80
C ALA A 93 -9.07 2.97 20.56
N ASP A 94 -9.67 4.15 20.58
CA ASP A 94 -10.42 4.71 19.45
C ASP A 94 -9.47 5.08 18.31
N ARG A 95 -8.32 5.67 18.62
CA ARG A 95 -7.28 5.95 17.62
C ARG A 95 -6.77 4.67 16.95
N ASN A 96 -6.58 3.59 17.71
CA ASN A 96 -6.16 2.30 17.16
C ASN A 96 -7.26 1.68 16.26
N ARG A 97 -8.54 1.83 16.62
CA ARG A 97 -9.66 1.42 15.77
C ARG A 97 -9.69 2.22 14.46
N PHE A 98 -9.45 3.53 14.53
CA PHE A 98 -9.35 4.37 13.34
C PHE A 98 -8.21 3.92 12.41
N ILE A 99 -7.00 3.75 12.96
CA ILE A 99 -5.84 3.26 12.20
C ILE A 99 -6.13 1.90 11.58
N LYS A 100 -6.83 1.01 12.29
CA LYS A 100 -7.25 -0.29 11.76
C LYS A 100 -8.17 -0.16 10.55
N LEU A 101 -9.09 0.81 10.58
CA LEU A 101 -9.98 1.10 9.46
C LEU A 101 -9.20 1.68 8.27
N LEU A 102 -8.29 2.63 8.50
CA LEU A 102 -7.38 3.14 7.47
C LEU A 102 -6.54 2.02 6.83
N ASN A 103 -6.03 1.08 7.62
CA ASN A 103 -5.29 -0.08 7.12
C ASN A 103 -6.16 -0.96 6.22
N ARG A 104 -7.44 -1.18 6.57
CA ARG A 104 -8.37 -1.95 5.74
C ARG A 104 -8.69 -1.24 4.43
N SER A 105 -8.89 0.07 4.47
CA SER A 105 -9.09 0.87 3.27
C SER A 105 -7.85 0.90 2.37
N LEU A 106 -6.65 0.93 2.96
CA LEU A 106 -5.41 0.78 2.20
C LEU A 106 -5.28 -0.60 1.55
N ASP A 107 -5.62 -1.68 2.26
CA ASP A 107 -5.61 -3.03 1.70
C ASP A 107 -6.55 -3.08 0.48
N HIS A 108 -7.76 -2.52 0.60
CA HIS A 108 -8.72 -2.46 -0.50
C HIS A 108 -8.21 -1.61 -1.69
N LEU A 109 -7.62 -0.45 -1.42
CA LEU A 109 -7.00 0.40 -2.45
C LEU A 109 -5.84 -0.32 -3.15
N CYS A 110 -5.04 -1.11 -2.43
CA CYS A 110 -3.97 -1.91 -2.98
C CYS A 110 -4.50 -3.06 -3.86
N GLU A 111 -5.61 -3.69 -3.50
CA GLU A 111 -6.25 -4.71 -4.36
C GLU A 111 -6.84 -4.09 -5.63
N ASN A 112 -7.39 -2.87 -5.52
CA ASN A 112 -8.00 -2.11 -6.62
C ASN A 112 -7.08 -1.00 -7.15
N ASN A 113 -5.79 -1.28 -7.23
CA ASN A 113 -4.76 -0.27 -7.55
C ASN A 113 -4.78 0.23 -9.01
N GLY A 114 -5.63 -0.34 -9.88
CA GLY A 114 -5.76 0.05 -11.29
C GLY A 114 -4.64 -0.45 -12.21
N THR A 115 -3.63 -1.13 -11.68
CA THR A 115 -2.58 -1.79 -12.47
C THR A 115 -2.97 -3.23 -12.82
N GLN A 116 -2.29 -3.80 -13.80
CA GLN A 116 -2.47 -5.20 -14.22
C GLN A 116 -2.03 -6.24 -13.16
N PHE A 117 -1.36 -5.82 -12.09
CA PHE A 117 -0.84 -6.69 -11.05
C PHE A 117 -1.46 -6.38 -9.71
N ARG A 118 -1.87 -7.44 -9.00
CA ARG A 118 -2.43 -7.33 -7.66
C ARG A 118 -1.32 -6.97 -6.67
N ILE A 119 -1.57 -5.99 -5.82
CA ILE A 119 -0.75 -5.74 -4.63
C ILE A 119 -1.39 -6.49 -3.46
N THR A 120 -0.59 -7.24 -2.72
CA THR A 120 -1.05 -8.03 -1.57
C THR A 120 -0.23 -7.72 -0.33
N ARG A 121 -0.81 -7.98 0.84
CA ARG A 121 -0.16 -7.76 2.14
C ARG A 121 0.50 -9.05 2.62
N SER A 122 1.78 -8.97 2.97
CA SER A 122 2.49 -10.00 3.70
C SER A 122 2.53 -9.64 5.18
N SER A 123 1.85 -10.42 6.02
CA SER A 123 1.89 -10.26 7.47
C SER A 123 3.24 -10.62 8.08
N GLU A 124 3.98 -11.56 7.47
CA GLU A 124 5.31 -12.00 7.93
C GLU A 124 6.37 -10.91 7.74
N MET A 125 6.27 -10.14 6.66
CA MET A 125 7.23 -9.08 6.31
C MET A 125 6.74 -7.68 6.67
N ASP A 126 5.48 -7.57 7.10
CA ASP A 126 4.75 -6.33 7.37
C ASP A 126 4.85 -5.32 6.22
N CYS A 127 4.51 -5.76 5.01
CA CYS A 127 4.61 -4.94 3.80
C CYS A 127 3.51 -5.27 2.79
N HIS A 128 3.27 -4.33 1.89
CA HIS A 128 2.49 -4.52 0.66
C HIS A 128 3.45 -4.72 -0.52
N LEU A 129 3.18 -5.71 -1.37
CA LEU A 129 4.06 -6.09 -2.47
C LEU A 129 3.25 -6.49 -3.71
N PHE A 130 3.82 -6.28 -4.90
CA PHE A 130 3.22 -6.77 -6.15
C PHE A 130 3.33 -8.30 -6.23
N ALA A 131 2.19 -8.98 -6.14
CA ALA A 131 2.14 -10.43 -6.29
C ALA A 131 2.40 -10.84 -7.75
N ARG A 132 3.07 -11.98 -7.91
CA ARG A 132 3.19 -12.64 -9.21
C ARG A 132 1.79 -12.91 -9.78
N LYS A 133 1.62 -12.64 -11.07
CA LYS A 133 0.53 -13.18 -11.88
C LYS A 133 0.98 -14.54 -12.43
N ASN A 134 0.08 -15.53 -12.42
CA ASN A 134 0.36 -16.86 -12.97
C ASN A 134 0.97 -16.74 -14.37
N ASP A 135 1.88 -17.66 -14.67
CA ASP A 135 2.54 -17.79 -15.98
C ASP A 135 3.57 -16.70 -16.33
N LEU A 136 3.82 -15.73 -15.45
CA LEU A 136 4.85 -14.69 -15.65
C LEU A 136 6.06 -14.87 -14.71
N LEU A 137 7.26 -14.82 -15.29
CA LEU A 137 8.53 -14.77 -14.56
C LEU A 137 8.93 -13.35 -14.14
N GLU A 138 8.43 -12.33 -14.82
CA GLU A 138 8.60 -10.94 -14.42
C GLU A 138 7.35 -10.11 -14.75
N GLY A 139 7.13 -9.05 -13.98
CA GLY A 139 6.05 -8.10 -14.19
C GLY A 139 6.59 -6.70 -14.26
N LYS A 140 6.13 -5.92 -15.23
CA LYS A 140 6.50 -4.52 -15.43
C LYS A 140 5.28 -3.61 -15.39
N VAL A 141 5.37 -2.53 -14.62
CA VAL A 141 4.34 -1.48 -14.56
C VAL A 141 4.92 -0.22 -15.16
N SER A 142 4.26 0.29 -16.20
CA SER A 142 4.54 1.61 -16.75
C SER A 142 3.80 2.65 -15.91
N THR A 143 4.52 3.67 -15.47
CA THR A 143 3.95 4.76 -14.67
C THR A 143 4.29 6.09 -15.32
N LEU A 144 3.38 7.05 -15.28
CA LEU A 144 3.61 8.44 -15.74
C LEU A 144 4.50 9.25 -14.78
N ALA A 145 5.38 8.59 -14.03
CA ALA A 145 6.18 9.23 -13.00
C ALA A 145 7.33 10.02 -13.64
N ILE A 146 7.35 11.33 -13.38
CA ILE A 146 8.50 12.25 -13.48
C ILE A 146 9.34 12.04 -14.76
N ARG A 147 8.81 12.55 -15.88
CA ARG A 147 9.50 12.78 -17.17
C ARG A 147 9.88 11.56 -18.04
N SER A 148 9.73 10.32 -17.59
CA SER A 148 10.02 9.14 -18.43
C SER A 148 9.01 8.01 -18.21
N GLN A 149 8.40 7.52 -19.29
CA GLN A 149 7.49 6.37 -19.28
C GLN A 149 8.23 5.01 -19.15
N ALA A 150 9.42 4.99 -18.52
CA ALA A 150 10.18 3.76 -18.39
C ALA A 150 9.41 2.73 -17.55
N PRO A 151 9.16 1.52 -18.08
CA PRO A 151 8.49 0.47 -17.33
C PRO A 151 9.37 0.01 -16.16
N ARG A 152 8.79 -0.08 -14.96
CA ARG A 152 9.48 -0.57 -13.77
C ARG A 152 9.17 -2.04 -13.54
N THR A 153 10.20 -2.88 -13.40
CA THR A 153 10.00 -4.27 -12.97
C THR A 153 9.55 -4.32 -11.51
N VAL A 154 8.33 -4.80 -11.28
CA VAL A 154 7.68 -4.85 -9.96
C VAL A 154 7.78 -6.21 -9.29
N PHE A 155 7.92 -7.29 -10.06
CA PHE A 155 8.33 -8.59 -9.55
C PHE A 155 9.21 -9.32 -10.56
N LYS A 156 10.07 -10.22 -10.07
CA LYS A 156 10.96 -11.06 -10.90
C LYS A 156 11.30 -12.38 -10.20
N ALA A 157 11.26 -13.48 -10.94
CA ALA A 157 11.74 -14.79 -10.53
C ALA A 157 13.27 -14.79 -10.42
N ILE A 158 13.79 -15.37 -9.34
CA ILE A 158 15.22 -15.62 -9.17
C ILE A 158 15.44 -17.13 -9.37
N PRO A 159 16.13 -17.55 -10.44
CA PRO A 159 16.33 -18.97 -10.73
C PRO A 159 17.22 -19.63 -9.68
N ASP A 160 16.97 -20.91 -9.42
CA ASP A 160 17.81 -21.72 -8.56
C ASP A 160 19.02 -22.25 -9.31
N LYS A 161 20.15 -21.58 -9.12
CA LYS A 161 21.43 -21.96 -9.73
C LYS A 161 22.00 -23.28 -9.21
N THR A 162 21.43 -23.85 -8.16
CA THR A 162 21.89 -25.11 -7.54
C THR A 162 21.07 -26.33 -7.95
N SER A 163 20.01 -26.12 -8.73
CA SER A 163 19.13 -27.17 -9.22
C SER A 163 19.49 -27.54 -10.66
N ASP A 164 19.42 -28.84 -10.98
CA ASP A 164 19.60 -29.34 -12.35
C ASP A 164 18.41 -29.00 -13.26
N ASN A 165 17.24 -28.68 -12.67
CA ASN A 165 16.09 -28.18 -13.41
C ASN A 165 16.28 -26.68 -13.74
N PRO A 166 16.37 -26.28 -15.03
CA PRO A 166 16.58 -24.88 -15.44
C PRO A 166 15.39 -23.97 -15.12
N ASP A 167 14.20 -24.53 -14.94
CA ASP A 167 12.99 -23.78 -14.57
C ASP A 167 12.78 -23.70 -13.06
N ALA A 168 13.71 -24.24 -12.26
CA ALA A 168 13.63 -24.16 -10.81
C ALA A 168 13.77 -22.70 -10.36
N ILE A 169 12.82 -22.24 -9.55
CA ILE A 169 12.80 -20.89 -8.99
C ILE A 169 13.18 -20.97 -7.53
N GLN A 170 14.26 -20.28 -7.15
CA GLN A 170 14.74 -20.24 -5.78
C GLN A 170 13.83 -19.37 -4.90
N HIS A 171 13.50 -18.18 -5.40
CA HIS A 171 12.61 -17.23 -4.75
C HIS A 171 12.21 -16.13 -5.74
N TRP A 172 11.31 -15.25 -5.31
CA TRP A 172 10.83 -14.12 -6.08
C TRP A 172 11.29 -12.82 -5.44
N LYS A 173 11.64 -11.82 -6.24
CA LYS A 173 11.94 -10.45 -5.82
C LYS A 173 10.74 -9.55 -6.14
N HIS A 174 10.36 -8.68 -5.23
CA HIS A 174 9.22 -7.77 -5.37
C HIS A 174 9.56 -6.35 -4.95
N VAL A 175 9.08 -5.37 -5.71
CA VAL A 175 8.93 -4.00 -5.25
C VAL A 175 7.80 -3.98 -4.22
N ALA A 176 8.11 -3.46 -3.04
CA ALA A 176 7.20 -3.42 -1.90
C ALA A 176 7.25 -2.05 -1.21
N PHE A 177 6.33 -1.85 -0.28
CA PHE A 177 6.41 -0.76 0.69
C PHE A 177 5.91 -1.22 2.05
N ARG A 178 6.43 -0.58 3.08
CA ARG A 178 5.84 -0.58 4.43
C ARG A 178 5.15 0.75 4.64
N HIS A 179 4.17 0.77 5.53
CA HIS A 179 3.47 2.01 5.86
C HIS A 179 3.15 2.09 7.34
N ARG A 180 2.90 3.31 7.78
CA ARG A 180 2.23 3.62 9.06
C ARG A 180 1.39 4.86 8.88
N PHE A 181 0.24 4.90 9.55
CA PHE A 181 -0.58 6.10 9.61
C PHE A 181 -0.17 6.92 10.83
N VAL A 182 0.05 8.21 10.61
CA VAL A 182 0.43 9.18 11.64
C VAL A 182 -0.46 10.41 11.53
N ARG A 183 -0.81 10.99 12.69
CA ARG A 183 -1.58 12.22 12.77
C ARG A 183 -0.63 13.38 13.13
N PHE A 184 -0.65 14.44 12.34
CA PHE A 184 0.04 15.71 12.63
C PHE A 184 -1.00 16.81 12.75
N GLY A 185 -1.15 17.40 13.93
CA GLY A 185 -2.27 18.30 14.23
C GLY A 185 -3.61 17.59 13.99
N GLN A 186 -4.42 18.13 13.09
CA GLN A 186 -5.73 17.56 12.72
C GLN A 186 -5.66 16.65 11.48
N SER A 187 -4.50 16.55 10.82
CA SER A 187 -4.38 15.89 9.51
C SER A 187 -3.69 14.53 9.60
N TRP A 188 -4.26 13.54 8.91
CA TRP A 188 -3.70 12.19 8.82
C TRP A 188 -2.81 12.03 7.59
N HIS A 189 -1.71 11.33 7.79
CA HIS A 189 -0.72 11.05 6.76
C HIS A 189 -0.34 9.57 6.79
N MET A 190 -0.07 9.01 5.63
CA MET A 190 0.60 7.72 5.47
C MET A 190 2.09 7.97 5.26
N VAL A 191 2.92 7.49 6.19
CA VAL A 191 4.36 7.43 5.98
C VAL A 191 4.65 6.19 5.14
N LEU A 192 5.16 6.37 3.93
CA LEU A 192 5.55 5.27 3.05
C LEU A 192 7.06 5.01 3.16
N THR A 193 7.43 3.75 3.34
CA THR A 193 8.83 3.32 3.35
C THR A 193 9.03 2.30 2.25
N PRO A 194 9.76 2.63 1.16
CA PRO A 194 10.09 1.65 0.13
C PRO A 194 10.75 0.41 0.71
N PHE A 195 10.44 -0.74 0.13
CA PHE A 195 10.93 -2.01 0.63
C PHE A 195 11.18 -3.00 -0.51
N TRP A 196 12.11 -3.92 -0.28
CA TRP A 196 12.32 -5.08 -1.14
C TRP A 196 11.86 -6.33 -0.41
N ALA A 197 10.80 -6.92 -0.94
CA ALA A 197 10.26 -8.18 -0.44
C ALA A 197 10.72 -9.33 -1.33
N PHE A 198 10.99 -10.47 -0.69
CA PHE A 198 11.41 -11.70 -1.31
C PHE A 198 10.52 -12.81 -0.79
N THR A 199 9.84 -13.50 -1.71
CA THR A 199 8.88 -14.55 -1.35
C THR A 199 9.28 -15.90 -1.92
N SER A 200 8.89 -16.99 -1.24
CA SER A 200 9.08 -18.35 -1.77
C SER A 200 7.98 -18.72 -2.77
N ASP A 201 6.78 -18.16 -2.62
CA ASP A 201 5.59 -18.51 -3.41
C ASP A 201 5.29 -17.51 -4.54
N GLY A 202 6.00 -16.37 -4.58
CA GLY A 202 5.71 -15.29 -5.51
C GLY A 202 4.52 -14.42 -5.09
N ILE A 203 3.94 -14.66 -3.91
CA ILE A 203 2.69 -14.00 -3.49
C ILE A 203 2.88 -13.27 -2.17
N PHE A 204 3.16 -13.95 -1.05
CA PHE A 204 3.24 -13.28 0.26
C PHE A 204 4.12 -13.98 1.30
N LYS A 205 4.44 -15.27 1.13
CA LYS A 205 5.23 -16.02 2.13
C LYS A 205 6.69 -15.61 2.09
N ALA A 206 7.25 -15.24 3.23
CA ALA A 206 8.62 -14.78 3.29
C ALA A 206 9.58 -15.89 2.83
N SER A 207 10.50 -15.51 1.95
CA SER A 207 11.60 -16.36 1.53
C SER A 207 12.63 -16.48 2.66
N ARG A 208 13.32 -17.63 2.81
CA ARG A 208 14.45 -17.75 3.77
C ARG A 208 15.57 -16.73 3.48
N TRP A 209 15.61 -16.17 2.26
CA TRP A 209 16.57 -15.16 1.84
C TRP A 209 16.12 -13.71 2.12
N GLN A 210 14.91 -13.50 2.64
CA GLN A 210 14.31 -12.17 2.81
C GLN A 210 15.25 -11.18 3.52
N LYS A 211 15.80 -11.54 4.69
CA LYS A 211 16.66 -10.64 5.47
C LYS A 211 17.93 -10.25 4.71
N LYS A 212 18.64 -11.25 4.17
CA LYS A 212 19.92 -11.05 3.47
C LYS A 212 19.75 -10.29 2.16
N SER A 213 18.79 -10.69 1.33
CA SER A 213 18.59 -10.10 0.00
C SER A 213 18.01 -8.69 0.09
N SER A 214 17.11 -8.42 1.05
CA SER A 214 16.56 -7.07 1.27
C SER A 214 17.65 -6.10 1.74
N PHE A 215 18.50 -6.52 2.68
CA PHE A 215 19.64 -5.71 3.13
C PHE A 215 20.62 -5.40 1.99
N ASN A 216 20.96 -6.40 1.17
CA ASN A 216 21.86 -6.23 0.03
C ASN A 216 21.30 -5.28 -1.03
N MET A 217 19.98 -5.24 -1.20
CA MET A 217 19.32 -4.31 -2.13
C MET A 217 19.26 -2.88 -1.57
N GLN A 218 19.08 -2.72 -0.26
CA GLN A 218 19.00 -1.40 0.39
C GLN A 218 20.37 -0.72 0.49
N LYS A 219 21.44 -1.49 0.74
CA LYS A 219 22.80 -0.96 0.95
C LYS A 219 23.29 0.00 -0.16
N PRO A 220 23.11 -0.29 -1.47
CA PRO A 220 23.53 0.62 -2.53
C PRO A 220 22.53 1.73 -2.88
N GLU A 221 21.35 1.79 -2.25
CA GLU A 221 20.33 2.79 -2.61
C GLU A 221 20.68 4.18 -2.07
N LYS A 222 21.17 5.05 -2.95
CA LYS A 222 21.35 6.49 -2.69
C LYS A 222 19.99 7.23 -2.64
N ASN A 223 19.96 8.45 -2.10
CA ASN A 223 18.74 9.26 -1.89
C ASN A 223 17.87 9.40 -3.16
N ARG A 224 18.47 9.54 -4.35
CA ARG A 224 17.78 9.64 -5.64
C ARG A 224 17.00 8.36 -6.00
N ALA A 225 17.52 7.18 -5.67
CA ALA A 225 16.83 5.92 -5.88
C ALA A 225 15.60 5.81 -4.97
N VAL A 226 15.74 6.17 -3.69
CA VAL A 226 14.64 6.21 -2.72
C VAL A 226 13.54 7.17 -3.18
N LEU A 227 13.92 8.34 -3.70
CA LEU A 227 12.99 9.30 -4.29
C LEU A 227 12.22 8.69 -5.47
N GLY A 228 12.90 7.96 -6.36
CA GLY A 228 12.26 7.25 -7.46
C GLY A 228 11.29 6.15 -6.99
N HIS A 229 11.55 5.50 -5.85
CA HIS A 229 10.60 4.58 -5.22
C HIS A 229 9.35 5.28 -4.69
N VAL A 230 9.52 6.41 -4.00
CA VAL A 230 8.39 7.21 -3.47
C VAL A 230 7.53 7.74 -4.62
N ALA A 231 8.15 8.28 -5.67
CA ALA A 231 7.45 8.77 -6.86
C ALA A 231 6.67 7.64 -7.59
N PHE A 232 7.28 6.46 -7.70
CA PHE A 232 6.60 5.29 -8.25
C PHE A 232 5.37 4.91 -7.43
N TRP A 233 5.50 4.77 -6.11
CA TRP A 233 4.35 4.46 -5.26
C TRP A 233 3.29 5.56 -5.27
N ALA A 234 3.69 6.83 -5.39
CA ALA A 234 2.76 7.93 -5.58
C ALA A 234 1.91 7.74 -6.86
N SER A 235 2.54 7.33 -7.97
CA SER A 235 1.82 7.08 -9.22
C SER A 235 0.85 5.90 -9.17
N VAL A 236 1.10 4.92 -8.29
CA VAL A 236 0.27 3.73 -8.13
C VAL A 236 -0.88 3.98 -7.15
N LEU A 237 -0.57 4.56 -5.99
CA LEU A 237 -1.50 4.66 -4.85
C LEU A 237 -2.28 5.97 -4.83
N CYS A 238 -1.71 7.07 -5.33
CA CYS A 238 -2.39 8.35 -5.24
C CYS A 238 -3.54 8.43 -6.24
N ARG A 239 -4.59 9.12 -5.83
CA ARG A 239 -5.72 9.49 -6.68
C ARG A 239 -5.87 11.01 -6.63
N ASP A 240 -5.90 11.61 -7.81
CA ASP A 240 -6.29 13.01 -7.96
C ASP A 240 -7.83 13.09 -7.95
N ASP A 241 -8.37 14.26 -7.62
CA ASP A 241 -9.81 14.46 -7.74
C ASP A 241 -10.17 14.41 -9.22
N ASP A 242 -11.12 13.54 -9.56
CA ASP A 242 -11.69 13.44 -10.89
C ASP A 242 -13.21 13.42 -10.77
N LEU A 243 -13.90 13.97 -11.77
CA LEU A 243 -15.35 14.07 -11.86
C LEU A 243 -16.03 12.69 -11.75
N LEU A 244 -15.33 11.61 -12.13
CA LEU A 244 -15.81 10.23 -12.06
C LEU A 244 -15.57 9.57 -10.69
N ASN A 245 -14.63 10.09 -9.91
CA ASN A 245 -14.37 9.65 -8.53
C ASN A 245 -15.09 10.54 -7.50
N GLY A 246 -16.13 11.26 -7.96
CA GLY A 246 -16.99 12.11 -7.16
C GLY A 246 -17.76 11.30 -6.13
N GLU A 247 -17.12 11.06 -4.98
CA GLU A 247 -17.62 11.23 -3.62
C GLU A 247 -16.61 10.63 -2.62
N LEU A 248 -16.02 11.51 -1.80
CA LEU A 248 -15.79 11.31 -0.36
C LEU A 248 -15.31 9.92 0.12
N GLY A 249 -14.46 9.23 -0.65
CA GLY A 249 -13.87 7.93 -0.31
C GLY A 249 -12.52 8.05 0.39
N PHE A 250 -12.04 6.95 0.98
CA PHE A 250 -10.64 6.88 1.43
C PHE A 250 -9.70 7.04 0.24
N CYS A 251 -8.81 8.02 0.28
CA CYS A 251 -7.80 8.20 -0.76
C CYS A 251 -6.47 8.72 -0.20
N ILE A 252 -5.41 8.40 -0.95
CA ILE A 252 -4.06 8.87 -0.67
C ILE A 252 -3.77 9.99 -1.68
N ARG A 253 -3.33 11.14 -1.18
CA ARG A 253 -2.95 12.28 -2.00
C ARG A 253 -1.45 12.29 -2.26
N ARG A 254 -1.04 12.95 -3.35
CA ARG A 254 0.38 13.14 -3.63
C ARG A 254 1.04 13.92 -2.48
N PRO A 255 2.29 13.58 -2.12
CA PRO A 255 3.00 14.24 -1.05
C PRO A 255 3.22 15.72 -1.42
N PRO A 256 3.08 16.66 -0.45
CA PRO A 256 3.34 18.06 -0.70
C PRO A 256 4.82 18.28 -1.01
N THR A 257 5.11 19.23 -1.90
CA THR A 257 6.48 19.67 -2.15
C THR A 257 6.91 20.60 -1.02
N LEU A 258 7.86 20.15 -0.19
CA LEU A 258 8.46 21.03 0.80
C LEU A 258 9.57 21.87 0.16
N LYS A 259 9.49 23.18 0.36
CA LYS A 259 10.61 24.10 0.12
C LYS A 259 11.55 23.94 1.32
N VAL A 260 12.62 23.19 1.11
CA VAL A 260 13.69 23.08 2.10
C VAL A 260 14.72 24.13 1.71
N THR A 261 15.10 24.99 2.65
CA THR A 261 16.32 25.80 2.52
C THR A 261 17.52 24.85 2.37
N PRO A 262 18.54 25.19 1.57
CA PRO A 262 19.58 24.23 1.21
C PRO A 262 20.26 23.70 2.48
N SER A 263 20.21 22.38 2.65
CA SER A 263 21.27 21.65 3.34
C SER A 263 22.38 21.46 2.30
N VAL A 264 23.63 21.49 2.77
CA VAL A 264 24.92 21.39 2.04
C VAL A 264 24.79 20.90 0.60
N TYR A 265 25.29 21.69 -0.37
CA TYR A 265 25.22 21.34 -1.78
C TYR A 265 26.00 20.03 -2.02
N ASP A 266 25.47 19.12 -2.85
CA ASP A 266 26.16 17.86 -3.17
C ASP A 266 27.57 18.12 -3.77
N GLN A 267 27.76 19.27 -4.43
CA GLN A 267 29.06 19.76 -4.90
C GLN A 267 30.10 19.94 -3.77
N ASP A 268 29.66 20.34 -2.58
CA ASP A 268 30.51 20.50 -1.40
C ASP A 268 30.93 19.14 -0.82
N TRP A 269 30.22 18.06 -1.17
CA TRP A 269 30.58 16.68 -0.81
C TRP A 269 31.58 16.03 -1.76
N VAL A 270 31.71 16.53 -3.01
CA VAL A 270 32.59 15.94 -4.04
C VAL A 270 34.06 15.94 -3.61
N GLY A 271 34.48 16.93 -2.81
CA GLY A 271 35.85 17.02 -2.27
C GLY A 271 36.18 15.97 -1.21
N VAL A 272 35.17 15.39 -0.56
CA VAL A 272 35.30 14.40 0.52
C VAL A 272 34.90 12.98 0.05
N ALA A 273 34.22 12.89 -1.09
CA ALA A 273 33.76 11.63 -1.68
C ALA A 273 34.93 10.80 -2.25
N ASP A 274 34.77 9.48 -2.31
CA ASP A 274 35.77 8.60 -2.91
C ASP A 274 35.86 8.81 -4.44
N ASP A 275 36.92 8.30 -5.06
CA ASP A 275 37.18 8.54 -6.49
C ASP A 275 36.13 7.90 -7.41
N ARG A 276 35.34 6.93 -6.92
CA ARG A 276 34.20 6.34 -7.64
C ARG A 276 32.99 7.27 -7.60
N ASP A 277 32.72 7.89 -6.45
CA ASP A 277 31.64 8.87 -6.31
C ASP A 277 31.92 10.14 -7.13
N LYS A 278 33.19 10.60 -7.21
CA LYS A 278 33.60 11.74 -8.07
C LYS A 278 33.32 11.51 -9.56
N GLN A 279 33.56 10.30 -10.06
CA GLN A 279 33.32 9.96 -11.47
C GLN A 279 31.83 9.96 -11.84
N GLU A 280 30.96 9.58 -10.91
CA GLU A 280 29.51 9.62 -11.11
C GLU A 280 28.96 11.06 -11.03
N PHE A 281 29.43 11.89 -10.10
CA PHE A 281 29.04 13.32 -10.04
C PHE A 281 29.41 14.08 -11.33
N ALA A 282 30.60 13.79 -11.90
CA ALA A 282 31.03 14.38 -13.17
C ALA A 282 30.18 13.91 -14.37
N ALA A 283 29.70 12.67 -14.36
CA ALA A 283 28.75 12.17 -15.36
C ALA A 283 27.34 12.78 -15.20
N GLU A 284 26.97 13.22 -13.98
CA GLU A 284 25.70 13.88 -13.68
C GLU A 284 25.66 15.35 -14.14
N GLU A 285 26.77 16.10 -14.12
CA GLU A 285 26.82 17.48 -14.65
C GLU A 285 26.76 17.53 -16.19
N GLY A 286 27.27 16.50 -16.87
CA GLY A 286 27.22 16.40 -18.34
C GLY A 286 25.82 16.15 -18.94
N ILE A 287 24.82 15.85 -18.11
CA ILE A 287 23.41 15.66 -18.53
C ILE A 287 22.61 16.97 -18.40
N LEU A 288 23.21 18.03 -17.85
CA LEU A 288 22.59 19.33 -17.57
C LEU A 288 22.96 20.44 -18.58
N LEU A 289 23.58 20.10 -19.71
CA LEU A 289 23.66 20.96 -20.91
C LEU A 289 22.74 20.44 -22.02
#